data_AF-A0A2C9LM53-F1
#
_entry.id   AF-A0A2C9LM53-F1
#
_cell.length_a   1.000
_cell.length_b   1.000
_cell.length_c   1.000
_cell.angle_alpha   90.00
_cell.angle_beta   90.00
_cell.angle_gamma   90.00
#
_symmetry.space_group_name_H-M   'P 1'
#
loop_
_entity.id
_entity.type
_entity.pdbx_description
1 polymer ?
#
loop_
_entity_poly.entity_id
_entity_poly.type
_entity_poly.pdbx_seq_one_letter_code
_entity_poly.pdbx_strand_id
1 'polypeptide(L)'
;MGTVLGQDRLHNMYPELLKRLDDSNDEIRLTVTKTLLAYFDCFEGGYDVRLYRAHLEAIYKGLLVHLDDPESKIQEAVLVVLKKAAELFPQMLIKEVESVKHKHRSTKFCDDLIQYAQSLASKSNT
;
A
#
# COMPACT_ATOMS: atom_id res chain seq x y z
N MET A 1 -6.87 -12.53 26.01
CA MET A 1 -7.62 -11.97 24.86
C MET A 1 -6.69 -12.06 23.66
N GLY A 2 -7.13 -12.60 22.52
CA GLY A 2 -6.25 -13.02 21.42
C GLY A 2 -5.50 -11.84 20.80
N THR A 3 -4.21 -11.70 21.10
CA THR A 3 -3.44 -10.47 20.85
C THR A 3 -2.73 -10.42 19.51
N VAL A 4 -2.82 -11.46 18.68
CA VAL A 4 -2.17 -11.47 17.35
C VAL A 4 -3.10 -12.18 16.37
N LEU A 5 -3.60 -11.45 15.38
CA LEU A 5 -4.18 -12.07 14.18
C LEU A 5 -3.01 -12.66 13.39
N GLY A 6 -3.00 -13.98 13.19
CA GLY A 6 -1.99 -14.62 12.34
C GLY A 6 -1.99 -14.00 10.94
N GLN A 7 -0.82 -13.87 10.33
CA GLN A 7 -0.66 -13.19 9.03
C GLN A 7 -1.60 -13.78 7.97
N ASP A 8 -1.78 -15.11 7.93
CA ASP A 8 -2.75 -15.79 7.05
C ASP A 8 -4.17 -15.21 7.12
N ARG A 9 -4.63 -14.84 8.33
CA ARG A 9 -5.97 -14.25 8.51
C ARG A 9 -6.03 -12.82 7.99
N LEU A 10 -4.95 -12.05 8.18
CA LEU A 10 -4.83 -10.70 7.64
C LEU A 10 -4.82 -10.72 6.10
N HIS A 11 -4.20 -11.72 5.47
CA HIS A 11 -4.20 -11.84 4.01
C HIS A 11 -5.56 -12.13 3.39
N ASN A 12 -6.53 -12.62 4.17
CA ASN A 12 -7.92 -12.78 3.70
C ASN A 12 -8.72 -11.47 3.72
N MET A 13 -8.21 -10.41 4.36
CA MET A 13 -8.93 -9.15 4.54
C MET A 13 -8.67 -8.14 3.42
N TYR A 14 -7.41 -8.04 2.95
CA TYR A 14 -7.04 -6.98 2.00
C TYR A 14 -7.89 -6.96 0.71
N PRO A 15 -8.36 -8.08 0.13
CA PRO A 15 -9.18 -8.00 -1.07
C PRO A 15 -10.48 -7.23 -0.84
N GLU A 16 -11.10 -7.40 0.33
CA GLU A 16 -12.33 -6.68 0.69
C GLU A 16 -12.07 -5.21 1.02
N LEU A 17 -10.89 -4.89 1.57
CA LEU A 17 -10.48 -3.50 1.80
C LEU A 17 -10.22 -2.78 0.47
N LEU A 18 -9.51 -3.41 -0.47
CA LEU A 18 -9.26 -2.84 -1.79
C LEU A 18 -10.57 -2.56 -2.53
N LYS A 19 -11.55 -3.46 -2.48
CA LYS A 19 -12.88 -3.25 -3.09
C LYS A 19 -13.62 -2.01 -2.56
N ARG A 20 -13.31 -1.51 -1.36
CA ARG A 20 -13.93 -0.27 -0.84
C ARG A 20 -13.30 0.99 -1.43
N LEU A 21 -12.13 0.90 -2.08
CA LEU A 21 -11.54 2.02 -2.81
C LEU A 21 -12.23 2.24 -4.18
N ASP A 22 -12.96 1.24 -4.68
CA ASP A 22 -13.82 1.34 -5.88
C ASP A 22 -15.22 1.91 -5.58
N ASP A 23 -15.51 2.26 -4.33
CA ASP A 23 -16.83 2.76 -3.92
C ASP A 23 -17.14 4.12 -4.55
N SER A 24 -18.40 4.37 -4.90
CA SER A 24 -18.81 5.66 -5.49
C SER A 24 -18.82 6.80 -4.46
N ASN A 25 -18.76 6.49 -3.16
CA ASN A 25 -18.71 7.46 -2.08
C ASN A 25 -17.28 7.71 -1.58
N ASP A 26 -16.78 8.93 -1.78
CA ASP A 26 -15.46 9.38 -1.33
C ASP A 26 -15.24 9.19 0.16
N GLU A 27 -16.27 9.32 0.99
CA GLU A 27 -16.16 9.11 2.43
C GLU A 27 -15.83 7.65 2.76
N ILE A 28 -16.41 6.69 2.02
CA ILE A 28 -16.08 5.27 2.16
C ILE A 28 -14.64 5.03 1.71
N ARG A 29 -14.27 5.59 0.54
CA ARG A 29 -12.90 5.49 0.00
C ARG A 29 -11.86 6.07 0.96
N LEU A 30 -12.11 7.25 1.54
CA LEU A 30 -11.25 7.89 2.56
C LEU A 30 -11.26 7.15 3.90
N THR A 31 -12.36 6.50 4.27
CA THR A 31 -12.41 5.73 5.51
C THR A 31 -11.61 4.44 5.38
N VAL A 32 -11.68 3.76 4.24
CA VAL A 32 -10.91 2.52 4.06
C VAL A 32 -9.40 2.76 3.99
N THR A 33 -8.92 3.91 3.52
CA THR A 33 -7.48 4.21 3.59
C THR A 33 -6.99 4.26 5.04
N LYS A 34 -7.78 4.80 5.98
CA LYS A 34 -7.47 4.75 7.42
C LYS A 34 -7.48 3.31 7.96
N THR A 35 -8.43 2.50 7.53
CA THR A 35 -8.48 1.07 7.88
C THR A 35 -7.27 0.31 7.34
N LEU A 36 -6.82 0.64 6.12
CA LEU A 36 -5.61 0.06 5.51
C LEU A 36 -4.35 0.43 6.28
N LEU A 37 -4.25 1.65 6.83
CA LEU A 37 -3.15 2.01 7.73
C LEU A 37 -3.12 1.11 8.96
N ALA A 38 -4.25 0.99 9.68
CA ALA A 38 -4.36 0.11 10.84
C ALA A 38 -4.12 -1.38 10.50
N TYR A 39 -4.50 -1.80 9.29
CA TYR A 39 -4.20 -3.12 8.76
C TYR A 39 -2.70 -3.34 8.62
N PHE A 40 -1.96 -2.36 8.11
CA PHE A 40 -0.49 -2.47 8.00
C PHE A 40 0.21 -2.42 9.36
N ASP A 41 -0.34 -1.68 10.34
CA ASP A 41 0.17 -1.68 11.73
C ASP A 41 0.12 -3.08 12.35
N CYS A 42 -0.80 -3.95 11.92
CA CYS A 42 -0.89 -5.33 12.41
C CYS A 42 0.30 -6.22 11.97
N PHE A 43 1.13 -5.76 11.03
CA PHE A 43 2.37 -6.44 10.64
C PHE A 43 3.61 -5.88 11.34
N GLU A 44 3.46 -4.86 12.20
CA GLU A 44 4.53 -4.41 13.08
C GLU A 44 4.96 -5.57 14.00
N GLY A 45 6.26 -5.84 14.03
CA GLY A 45 6.82 -7.01 14.74
C GLY A 45 7.33 -8.12 13.83
N GLY A 46 7.12 -8.02 12.52
CA GLY A 46 7.82 -8.83 11.52
C GLY A 46 6.88 -9.44 10.48
N TYR A 47 6.97 -8.95 9.25
CA TYR A 47 6.26 -9.51 8.10
C TYR A 47 7.15 -10.50 7.35
N ASP A 48 6.68 -11.73 7.14
CA ASP A 48 7.42 -12.71 6.34
C ASP A 48 7.20 -12.44 4.84
N VAL A 49 8.00 -11.51 4.30
CA VAL A 49 7.97 -11.15 2.87
C VAL A 49 8.23 -12.37 1.98
N ARG A 50 9.02 -13.36 2.42
CA ARG A 50 9.32 -14.54 1.59
C ARG A 50 8.11 -15.44 1.46
N LEU A 51 7.41 -15.67 2.57
CA LEU A 51 6.20 -16.49 2.61
C LEU A 51 5.03 -15.79 1.92
N TYR A 52 4.84 -14.50 2.18
CA TYR A 52 3.65 -13.74 1.77
C TYR A 52 3.90 -12.76 0.62
N ARG A 53 4.93 -13.04 -0.19
CA ARG A 53 5.37 -12.17 -1.30
C ARG A 53 4.23 -11.82 -2.26
N ALA A 54 3.46 -12.83 -2.67
CA ALA A 54 2.38 -12.67 -3.65
C ALA A 54 1.23 -11.79 -3.12
N HIS A 55 0.90 -11.90 -1.83
CA HIS A 55 -0.10 -11.05 -1.21
C HIS A 55 0.36 -9.60 -1.16
N LEU A 56 1.61 -9.35 -0.76
CA LEU A 56 2.14 -7.99 -0.70
C LEU A 56 2.17 -7.34 -2.10
N GLU A 57 2.59 -8.10 -3.11
CA GLU A 57 2.57 -7.66 -4.52
C GLU A 57 1.14 -7.32 -4.99
N ALA A 58 0.16 -8.16 -4.67
CA ALA A 58 -1.24 -7.91 -5.00
C ALA A 58 -1.80 -6.65 -4.32
N ILE A 59 -1.44 -6.44 -3.05
CA ILE A 59 -1.83 -5.23 -2.30
C ILE A 59 -1.22 -3.99 -2.95
N TYR A 60 0.08 -3.99 -3.25
CA TYR A 60 0.74 -2.86 -3.92
C TYR A 60 0.09 -2.54 -5.26
N LYS A 61 -0.13 -3.55 -6.11
CA LYS A 61 -0.79 -3.36 -7.41
C LYS A 61 -2.19 -2.77 -7.27
N GLY A 62 -2.99 -3.27 -6.32
CA GLY A 62 -4.32 -2.76 -6.06
C GLY A 62 -4.31 -1.30 -5.61
N LEU A 63 -3.47 -0.95 -4.65
CA LEU A 63 -3.34 0.43 -4.17
C LEU A 63 -2.83 1.40 -5.25
N LEU A 64 -1.89 0.96 -6.10
CA LEU A 64 -1.32 1.81 -7.14
C LEU A 64 -2.36 2.24 -8.19
N VAL A 65 -3.40 1.45 -8.45
CA VAL A 65 -4.52 1.88 -9.30
C VAL A 65 -5.16 3.16 -8.77
N HIS A 66 -5.39 3.23 -7.45
CA HIS A 66 -6.02 4.37 -6.79
C HIS A 66 -5.06 5.53 -6.50
N LEU A 67 -3.75 5.35 -6.72
CA LEU A 67 -2.81 6.48 -6.72
C LEU A 67 -3.03 7.38 -7.96
N ASP A 68 -3.72 6.89 -8.99
CA ASP A 68 -4.14 7.66 -10.18
C ASP A 68 -5.61 8.16 -10.14
N ASP A 69 -6.24 8.15 -8.96
CA ASP A 69 -7.63 8.57 -8.78
C ASP A 69 -7.84 10.02 -9.27
N PRO A 70 -9.00 10.33 -9.90
CA PRO A 70 -9.32 11.72 -10.27
C PRO A 70 -9.47 12.68 -9.09
N GLU A 71 -9.84 12.19 -7.90
CA GLU A 71 -10.00 13.02 -6.70
C GLU A 71 -8.67 13.10 -5.94
N SER A 72 -8.13 14.32 -5.81
CA SER A 72 -6.80 14.54 -5.24
C SER A 72 -6.72 14.09 -3.79
N LYS A 73 -7.81 14.22 -3.02
CA LYS A 73 -7.86 13.74 -1.62
C LYS A 73 -7.69 12.22 -1.52
N ILE A 74 -8.22 11.47 -2.48
CA ILE A 74 -8.04 10.01 -2.53
C ILE A 74 -6.59 9.68 -2.87
N GLN A 75 -6.00 10.35 -3.87
CA GLN A 75 -4.60 10.15 -4.23
C GLN A 75 -3.66 10.41 -3.04
N GLU A 76 -3.87 11.51 -2.32
CA GLU A 76 -3.08 11.87 -1.13
C GLU A 76 -3.22 10.81 -0.02
N ALA A 77 -4.44 10.35 0.24
CA ALA A 77 -4.67 9.31 1.25
C ALA A 77 -4.04 7.96 0.86
N VAL A 78 -4.17 7.55 -0.41
CA VAL A 78 -3.55 6.32 -0.94
C VAL A 78 -2.03 6.41 -0.92
N LEU A 79 -1.46 7.57 -1.22
CA LEU A 79 -0.01 7.80 -1.11
C LEU A 79 0.48 7.57 0.32
N VAL A 80 -0.24 8.06 1.33
CA VAL A 80 0.10 7.82 2.74
C VAL A 80 0.05 6.32 3.07
N VAL A 81 -0.98 5.61 2.59
CA VAL A 81 -1.08 4.15 2.76
C VAL A 81 0.08 3.42 2.10
N LEU A 82 0.42 3.76 0.85
CA LEU A 82 1.53 3.16 0.12
C LEU A 82 2.89 3.43 0.79
N LYS A 83 3.09 4.64 1.35
CA LYS A 83 4.29 4.97 2.13
C LYS A 83 4.39 4.10 3.39
N LYS A 84 3.28 3.88 4.13
CA LYS A 84 3.27 2.94 5.26
C LYS A 84 3.56 1.51 4.81
N ALA A 85 2.91 1.06 3.74
CA ALA A 85 3.09 -0.28 3.20
C ALA A 85 4.53 -0.52 2.66
N ALA A 86 5.22 0.54 2.23
CA ALA A 86 6.62 0.48 1.78
C ALA A 86 7.59 0.03 2.89
N GLU A 87 7.24 0.21 4.15
CA GLU A 87 8.05 -0.23 5.31
C GLU A 87 8.20 -1.76 5.33
N LEU A 88 7.26 -2.51 4.75
CA LEU A 88 7.32 -3.97 4.69
C LEU A 88 8.35 -4.47 3.68
N PHE A 89 8.37 -3.90 2.47
CA PHE A 89 9.35 -4.27 1.44
C PHE A 89 9.51 -3.21 0.33
N PRO A 90 10.36 -2.19 0.54
CA PRO A 90 10.40 -1.01 -0.32
C PRO A 90 10.90 -1.33 -1.74
N GLN A 91 11.80 -2.29 -1.91
CA GLN A 91 12.37 -2.64 -3.22
C GLN A 91 11.34 -3.25 -4.17
N MET A 92 10.35 -3.99 -3.65
CA MET A 92 9.24 -4.47 -4.48
C MET A 92 8.33 -3.33 -4.87
N LEU A 93 7.97 -2.45 -3.93
CA LEU A 93 7.10 -1.32 -4.24
C LEU A 93 7.68 -0.44 -5.34
N ILE A 94 8.98 -0.13 -5.29
CA ILE A 94 9.66 0.65 -6.36
C ILE A 94 9.44 0.00 -7.73
N LYS A 95 9.67 -1.31 -7.86
CA LYS A 95 9.48 -2.04 -9.12
C LYS A 95 8.04 -1.98 -9.62
N GLU A 96 7.08 -2.16 -8.71
CA GLU A 96 5.67 -2.09 -9.06
C GLU A 96 5.28 -0.68 -9.53
N VAL A 97 5.72 0.37 -8.83
CA VAL A 97 5.47 1.77 -9.23
C VAL A 97 6.08 2.05 -10.60
N GLU A 98 7.34 1.67 -10.84
CA GLU A 98 8.01 1.85 -12.14
C GLU A 98 7.25 1.17 -13.29
N SER A 99 6.67 -0.01 -13.04
CA SER A 99 5.92 -0.78 -14.03
C SER A 99 4.60 -0.13 -14.46
N VAL A 100 3.99 0.71 -13.60
CA VAL A 100 2.69 1.35 -13.87
C VAL A 100 2.79 2.86 -14.06
N LYS A 101 3.87 3.52 -13.63
CA LYS A 101 4.04 4.99 -13.67
C LYS A 101 3.66 5.64 -15.00
N HIS A 102 4.03 5.03 -16.12
CA HIS A 102 3.75 5.55 -17.47
C HIS A 102 2.26 5.50 -17.87
N LYS A 103 1.43 4.77 -17.10
CA LYS A 103 -0.02 4.64 -17.31
C LYS A 103 -0.82 5.67 -16.51
N HIS A 104 -0.19 6.34 -15.55
CA HIS A 104 -0.85 7.32 -14.69
C HIS A 104 -1.05 8.64 -15.44
N ARG A 105 -2.15 9.34 -15.14
CA ARG A 105 -2.42 10.69 -15.67
C ARG A 105 -1.34 11.70 -15.27
N SER A 106 -0.71 11.48 -14.12
CA SER A 106 0.35 12.30 -13.55
C SER A 106 1.35 11.43 -12.81
N THR A 107 2.64 11.66 -13.03
CA THR A 107 3.70 10.88 -12.37
C THR A 107 4.07 11.42 -10.99
N LYS A 108 3.58 12.61 -10.60
CA LYS A 108 4.00 13.34 -9.39
C LYS A 108 4.03 12.46 -8.13
N PHE A 109 2.94 11.73 -7.86
CA PHE A 109 2.86 10.89 -6.67
C PHE A 109 3.62 9.56 -6.81
N CYS A 110 3.77 9.04 -8.03
CA CYS A 110 4.67 7.91 -8.28
C CYS A 110 6.13 8.28 -8.01
N ASP A 111 6.55 9.48 -8.43
CA ASP A 111 7.89 10.01 -8.19
C ASP A 111 8.16 10.21 -6.69
N ASP A 112 7.23 10.84 -5.97
CA ASP A 112 7.32 10.98 -4.50
C ASP A 112 7.39 9.61 -3.81
N LEU A 113 6.56 8.66 -4.21
CA LEU A 113 6.56 7.32 -3.62
C LEU A 113 7.88 6.57 -3.88
N ILE A 114 8.43 6.65 -5.08
CA ILE A 114 9.74 6.06 -5.41
C ILE A 114 10.83 6.68 -4.53
N GLN A 115 10.88 8.01 -4.44
CA GLN A 115 11.88 8.71 -3.63
C GLN A 115 11.80 8.30 -2.15
N TYR A 116 10.59 8.21 -1.61
CA TYR A 116 10.36 7.75 -0.24
C TYR A 116 10.83 6.31 -0.04
N ALA A 117 10.41 5.38 -0.90
CA ALA A 117 10.77 3.97 -0.79
C ALA A 117 12.28 3.73 -0.97
N GLN A 118 12.95 4.50 -1.84
CA GLN A 118 14.41 4.48 -1.98
C GLN A 118 15.10 4.89 -0.67
N SER A 119 14.59 5.93 0.00
CA SER A 119 15.14 6.38 1.28
C SER A 119 15.03 5.33 2.39
N LEU A 120 13.98 4.48 2.36
CA LEU A 120 13.85 3.33 3.27
C LEU A 120 14.84 2.23 2.91
N ALA A 121 14.93 1.87 1.62
CA ALA A 121 15.83 0.83 1.14
C ALA A 121 17.31 1.12 1.46
N SER A 122 17.72 2.39 1.43
CA SER A 122 19.07 2.80 1.82
C SER A 122 19.35 2.63 3.32
N LYS A 123 18.34 2.83 4.19
CA LYS A 123 18.50 2.68 5.65
C LYS A 123 18.66 1.22 6.08
N SER A 124 18.05 0.27 5.37
CA SER A 124 18.15 -1.16 5.68
C SER A 124 19.49 -1.80 5.33
N ASN A 125 20.37 -1.07 4.62
CA ASN A 125 21.72 -1.53 4.23
C ASN A 125 22.84 -0.94 5.11
N THR A 126 22.49 -0.26 6.21
CA THR A 126 23.43 0.29 7.20
C THR A 126 23.16 -0.35 8.56
#